data_AF-A0A0C9TSE4-F1
#
_entry.id   AF-A0A0C9TSE4-F1
#
_cell.length_a   1.000
_cell.length_b   1.000
_cell.length_c   1.000
_cell.angle_alpha   90.00
_cell.angle_beta   90.00
_cell.angle_gamma   90.00
#
_symmetry.space_group_name_H-M   'P 1'
#
loop_
_entity.id
_entity.type
_entity.pdbx_description
1 polymer ?
#
loop_
_entity_poly.entity_id
_entity_poly.type
_entity_poly.pdbx_seq_one_letter_code
_entity_poly.pdbx_strand_id
1 'polypeptide(L)'
;MDQASLPCASWADLSTITADDYIIMGPQVTHILTTTQAAVYRHCLLIALNPYRLVHQIGCNSPGLDYSVCQNKWSSGWKQNFAPLYLHPDIPLTPEEALRKLAFGPMPGVTPDCRNAAIQRITEMKVFKKEHEIIRKAVGMIKTLEGTKWYQKL
;
A
#
# COMPACT_ATOMS: atom_id res chain seq x y z
N MET A 1 -12.64 -15.20 -7.74
CA MET A 1 -11.63 -14.50 -8.56
C MET A 1 -10.81 -13.66 -7.61
N ASP A 2 -9.60 -14.11 -7.32
CA ASP A 2 -8.67 -13.39 -6.46
C ASP A 2 -8.27 -12.08 -7.14
N GLN A 3 -8.69 -10.96 -6.54
CA GLN A 3 -8.12 -9.66 -6.87
C GLN A 3 -6.73 -9.66 -6.24
N ALA A 4 -5.72 -10.07 -7.02
CA ALA A 4 -4.34 -9.92 -6.62
C ALA A 4 -4.09 -8.43 -6.37
N SER A 5 -3.73 -8.07 -5.14
CA SER A 5 -3.38 -6.70 -4.80
C SER A 5 -2.15 -6.28 -5.59
N LEU A 6 -2.21 -5.11 -6.21
CA LEU A 6 -1.07 -4.55 -6.93
C LEU A 6 -0.11 -3.87 -5.94
N PRO A 7 1.20 -3.91 -6.18
CA PRO A 7 2.15 -3.19 -5.34
C PRO A 7 1.90 -1.68 -5.33
N CYS A 8 2.25 -1.01 -4.23
CA CYS A 8 2.02 0.43 -4.09
C CYS A 8 2.75 1.27 -5.15
N ALA A 9 3.97 0.89 -5.53
CA ALA A 9 4.74 1.62 -6.54
C ALA A 9 4.68 0.98 -7.94
N SER A 10 3.84 -0.05 -8.17
CA SER A 10 3.74 -0.67 -9.51
C SER A 10 2.83 0.09 -10.48
N TRP A 11 2.39 1.29 -10.12
CA TRP A 11 1.64 2.14 -11.03
C TRP A 11 2.65 2.75 -11.98
N ALA A 12 2.49 2.43 -13.27
CA ALA A 12 3.34 2.87 -14.37
C ALA A 12 3.97 4.22 -14.04
N ASP A 13 5.29 4.23 -13.90
CA ASP A 13 6.04 5.43 -13.58
C ASP A 13 5.60 6.52 -14.56
N LEU A 14 4.91 7.57 -14.09
CA LEU A 14 4.44 8.64 -14.99
C LEU A 14 5.63 9.35 -15.64
N SER A 15 6.86 9.13 -15.14
CA SER A 15 8.08 9.53 -15.84
C SER A 15 8.20 8.90 -17.24
N THR A 16 7.50 7.79 -17.51
CA THR A 16 7.45 7.13 -18.81
C THR A 16 6.34 7.66 -19.71
N ILE A 17 5.43 8.52 -19.23
CA ILE A 17 4.46 9.19 -20.09
C ILE A 17 5.21 10.25 -20.89
N THR A 18 5.30 10.02 -22.19
CA THR A 18 5.90 10.96 -23.13
C THR A 18 4.92 12.06 -23.54
N ALA A 19 5.44 13.09 -24.22
CA ALA A 19 4.57 14.10 -24.84
C ALA A 19 3.62 13.48 -25.87
N ASP A 20 4.05 12.43 -26.57
CA ASP A 20 3.21 11.72 -27.55
C ASP A 20 2.06 10.97 -26.86
N ASP A 21 2.33 10.34 -25.72
CA ASP A 21 1.29 9.71 -24.90
C ASP A 21 0.26 10.74 -24.41
N TYR A 22 0.73 11.93 -24.01
CA TYR A 22 -0.16 13.04 -23.66
C TYR A 22 -1.04 13.48 -24.84
N ILE A 23 -0.47 13.54 -26.06
CA ILE A 23 -1.17 13.85 -27.31
C ILE A 23 -2.17 12.76 -27.73
N ILE A 24 -2.02 11.53 -27.24
CA ILE A 24 -2.99 10.46 -27.48
C ILE A 24 -4.08 10.46 -26.40
N MET A 25 -3.69 10.47 -25.13
CA MET A 25 -4.59 10.33 -23.98
C MET A 25 -5.43 11.58 -23.74
N GLY A 26 -4.83 12.75 -23.90
CA GLY A 26 -5.43 14.04 -23.64
C GLY A 26 -5.38 14.49 -22.19
N PRO A 27 -5.70 15.77 -21.96
CA PRO A 27 -5.52 16.42 -20.67
C PRO A 27 -6.34 15.77 -19.56
N GLN A 28 -7.56 15.32 -19.87
CA GLN A 28 -8.47 14.77 -18.87
C GLN A 28 -8.01 13.39 -18.37
N VAL A 29 -7.64 12.48 -19.29
CA VAL A 29 -7.12 11.16 -18.93
C VAL A 29 -5.80 11.31 -18.18
N THR A 30 -4.90 12.17 -18.66
CA THR A 30 -3.63 12.46 -17.97
C THR A 30 -3.86 12.99 -16.56
N HIS A 31 -4.81 13.91 -16.38
CA HIS A 31 -5.16 14.43 -15.06
C HIS A 31 -5.70 13.32 -14.13
N ILE A 32 -6.56 12.44 -14.64
CA ILE A 32 -7.08 11.31 -13.86
C ILE A 32 -5.93 10.38 -13.43
N LEU A 33 -5.03 10.02 -14.35
CA LEU A 33 -3.90 9.14 -14.04
C LEU A 33 -2.97 9.75 -12.97
N THR A 34 -2.53 10.99 -13.19
CA THR A 34 -1.61 11.71 -12.29
C THR A 34 -2.21 11.89 -10.87
N THR A 35 -3.47 12.32 -10.77
CA THR A 35 -4.12 12.50 -9.46
C THR A 35 -4.42 11.19 -8.77
N THR A 36 -4.75 10.14 -9.51
CA THR A 36 -4.97 8.79 -8.97
C THR A 36 -3.69 8.23 -8.38
N GLN A 37 -2.57 8.35 -9.09
CA GLN A 37 -1.28 7.90 -8.60
C GLN A 37 -0.86 8.64 -7.32
N ALA A 38 -1.00 9.97 -7.30
CA ALA A 38 -0.71 10.75 -6.10
C ALA A 38 -1.59 10.30 -4.91
N ALA A 39 -2.87 10.00 -5.16
CA ALA A 39 -3.79 9.51 -4.13
C ALA A 39 -3.42 8.11 -3.61
N VAL A 40 -3.06 7.18 -4.50
CA VAL A 40 -2.57 5.84 -4.13
C VAL A 40 -1.28 5.95 -3.32
N TYR A 41 -0.28 6.66 -3.84
CA TYR A 41 1.01 6.82 -3.17
C TYR A 41 0.85 7.45 -1.77
N ARG A 42 0.04 8.50 -1.65
CA ARG A 42 -0.28 9.12 -0.35
C ARG A 42 -0.93 8.13 0.61
N HIS A 43 -1.84 7.28 0.11
CA HIS A 43 -2.47 6.27 0.93
C HIS A 43 -1.48 5.21 1.42
N CYS A 44 -0.59 4.72 0.55
CA CYS A 44 0.44 3.78 0.95
C CYS A 44 1.38 4.37 1.99
N LEU A 45 1.79 5.64 1.83
CA LEU A 45 2.62 6.34 2.81
C LEU A 45 1.94 6.38 4.18
N LEU A 46 0.63 6.63 4.22
CA LEU A 46 -0.12 6.60 5.47
C LEU A 46 -0.05 5.21 6.12
N ILE A 47 -0.21 4.13 5.37
CA ILE A 47 -0.11 2.76 5.91
C ILE A 47 1.32 2.44 6.36
N ALA A 48 2.30 2.74 5.52
CA ALA A 48 3.70 2.39 5.76
C ALA A 48 4.28 3.12 6.97
N LEU A 49 3.94 4.40 7.15
CA LEU A 49 4.53 5.23 8.21
C LEU A 49 3.75 5.20 9.53
N ASN A 50 2.51 4.72 9.51
CA ASN A 50 1.64 4.61 10.70
C ASN A 50 1.37 3.13 11.01
N PRO A 51 2.29 2.44 11.71
CA PRO A 51 2.10 1.06 12.12
C PRO A 51 0.83 0.91 12.96
N TYR A 52 0.05 -0.13 12.67
CA TYR A 52 -1.13 -0.48 13.44
C TYR A 52 -0.76 -0.91 14.87
N ARG A 53 -1.76 -0.97 15.75
CA ARG A 53 -1.55 -1.47 17.12
C ARG A 53 -1.19 -2.95 17.11
N LEU A 54 -0.19 -3.32 17.90
CA LEU A 54 0.16 -4.70 18.19
C LEU A 54 -1.00 -5.36 18.94
N VAL A 55 -1.28 -6.61 18.59
CA VAL A 55 -2.27 -7.45 19.26
C VAL A 55 -1.51 -8.37 20.22
N HIS A 56 -1.73 -8.22 21.53
CA HIS A 56 -1.16 -9.14 22.51
C HIS A 56 -2.03 -10.39 22.62
N GLN A 57 -1.41 -11.56 22.44
CA GLN A 57 -2.07 -12.84 22.64
C GLN A 57 -2.13 -13.21 24.13
N ILE A 58 -3.16 -13.98 24.49
CA ILE A 58 -3.31 -14.50 25.86
C ILE A 58 -2.12 -15.42 26.15
N GLY A 59 -1.46 -15.20 27.29
CA GLY A 59 -0.25 -15.95 27.65
C GLY A 59 1.04 -15.38 27.04
N CYS A 60 1.01 -14.18 26.45
CA CYS A 60 2.23 -13.43 26.11
C CYS A 60 2.97 -13.03 27.40
N ASN A 61 3.78 -13.95 27.91
CA ASN A 61 4.62 -13.77 29.07
C ASN A 61 5.97 -13.23 28.62
N SER A 62 6.01 -12.07 27.95
CA SER A 62 7.29 -11.37 27.74
C SER A 62 7.73 -10.86 29.12
N PRO A 63 8.61 -11.57 29.85
CA PRO A 63 8.82 -11.27 31.26
C PRO A 63 9.50 -9.90 31.35
N GLY A 64 8.82 -8.92 31.94
CA GLY A 64 9.37 -7.59 32.19
C GLY A 64 9.27 -6.56 31.04
N LEU A 65 8.53 -6.83 29.96
CA LEU A 65 8.26 -5.82 28.92
C LEU A 65 6.84 -5.26 29.07
N ASP A 66 6.76 -3.97 29.43
CA ASP A 66 5.51 -3.20 29.37
C ASP A 66 4.95 -3.19 27.93
N TYR A 67 3.63 -3.16 27.78
CA TYR A 67 2.91 -3.07 26.50
C TYR A 67 3.50 -1.99 25.61
N SER A 68 3.83 -0.84 26.21
CA SER A 68 4.43 0.30 25.52
C SER A 68 5.74 -0.07 24.81
N VAL A 69 6.55 -0.93 25.42
CA VAL A 69 7.83 -1.38 24.85
C VAL A 69 7.59 -2.34 23.69
N CYS A 70 6.70 -3.33 23.85
CA CYS A 70 6.33 -4.25 22.77
C CYS A 70 5.75 -3.50 21.56
N GLN A 71 4.87 -2.51 21.80
CA GLN A 71 4.33 -1.65 20.76
C GLN A 71 5.42 -0.85 20.04
N ASN A 72 6.38 -0.29 20.77
CA ASN A 72 7.50 0.44 20.17
C ASN A 72 8.39 -0.46 19.31
N LYS A 73 8.65 -1.70 19.76
CA LYS A 73 9.38 -2.70 18.98
C LYS A 73 8.62 -3.11 17.72
N TRP A 74 7.32 -3.31 17.84
CA TRP A 74 6.44 -3.55 16.69
C TRP A 74 6.48 -2.40 15.69
N SER A 75 6.30 -1.16 16.16
CA SER A 75 6.34 0.03 15.30
C SER A 75 7.70 0.21 14.61
N SER A 76 8.79 -0.09 15.31
CA SER A 76 10.14 -0.04 14.73
C SER A 76 10.34 -1.14 13.69
N GLY A 77 9.95 -2.37 14.02
CA GLY A 77 10.03 -3.52 13.12
C GLY A 77 9.18 -3.35 11.87
N TRP A 78 7.99 -2.76 11.98
CA TRP A 78 7.16 -2.38 10.83
C TRP A 78 7.88 -1.40 9.91
N LYS A 79 8.43 -0.31 10.46
CA LYS A 79 9.15 0.70 9.67
C LYS A 79 10.43 0.18 9.03
N GLN A 80 11.08 -0.80 9.64
CA GLN A 80 12.33 -1.39 9.13
C GLN A 80 12.10 -2.52 8.14
N ASN A 81 11.03 -3.31 8.30
CA ASN A 81 10.84 -4.55 7.55
C ASN A 81 9.64 -4.52 6.61
N PHE A 82 8.57 -3.78 6.91
CA PHE A 82 7.39 -3.69 6.05
C PHE A 82 7.48 -2.48 5.11
N ALA A 83 7.66 -1.28 5.68
CA ALA A 83 7.61 -0.03 4.92
C ALA A 83 8.58 0.01 3.73
N PRO A 84 9.85 -0.44 3.85
CA PRO A 84 10.79 -0.39 2.73
C PRO A 84 10.44 -1.38 1.61
N LEU A 85 9.84 -2.52 1.95
CA LEU A 85 9.40 -3.51 0.95
C LEU A 85 8.15 -3.05 0.22
N TYR A 86 7.24 -2.41 0.94
CA TYR A 86 5.97 -1.95 0.41
C TYR A 86 6.10 -0.68 -0.43
N LEU A 87 7.02 0.22 -0.07
CA LEU A 87 7.27 1.49 -0.73
C LEU A 87 8.52 1.49 -1.63
N HIS A 88 9.11 0.33 -1.91
CA HIS A 88 10.32 0.28 -2.74
C HIS A 88 10.04 0.91 -4.12
N PRO A 89 10.88 1.85 -4.60
CA PRO A 89 10.63 2.53 -5.87
C PRO A 89 10.69 1.58 -7.08
N ASP A 90 11.67 0.66 -7.09
CA ASP A 90 11.88 -0.21 -8.25
C ASP A 90 11.13 -1.56 -8.17
N ILE A 91 11.08 -2.18 -6.99
CA ILE A 91 10.53 -3.53 -6.79
C ILE A 91 9.59 -3.51 -5.57
N PRO A 92 8.50 -2.73 -5.61
CA PRO A 92 7.51 -2.74 -4.55
C PRO A 92 6.88 -4.14 -4.45
N LEU A 93 6.71 -4.62 -3.23
CA LEU A 93 5.94 -5.83 -2.99
C LEU A 93 4.45 -5.52 -2.83
N THR A 94 3.62 -6.49 -3.15
CA THR A 94 2.20 -6.41 -2.79
C THR A 94 2.05 -6.35 -1.26
N PRO A 95 0.95 -5.76 -0.74
CA PRO A 95 0.66 -5.79 0.69
C PRO A 95 0.82 -7.18 1.32
N GLU A 96 0.33 -8.22 0.64
CA GLU A 96 0.32 -9.59 1.12
C GLU A 96 1.73 -10.19 1.15
N GLU A 97 2.56 -9.88 0.15
CA GLU A 97 3.97 -10.28 0.12
C GLU A 97 4.80 -9.58 1.20
N ALA A 98 4.60 -8.26 1.37
CA ALA A 98 5.26 -7.48 2.40
C ALA A 98 4.86 -7.95 3.81
N LEU A 99 3.58 -8.20 4.06
CA LEU A 99 3.09 -8.76 5.32
C LEU A 99 3.62 -10.19 5.55
N ARG A 100 3.69 -11.02 4.51
CA ARG A 100 4.28 -12.36 4.61
C ARG A 100 5.74 -12.29 5.02
N LYS A 101 6.54 -11.42 4.40
CA LYS A 101 7.94 -11.20 4.81
C LYS A 101 8.05 -10.67 6.24
N LEU A 102 7.17 -9.76 6.64
CA LEU A 102 7.09 -9.28 8.02
C LEU A 102 6.78 -10.42 9.01
N ALA A 103 5.88 -11.34 8.65
CA ALA A 103 5.48 -12.48 9.48
C ALA A 103 6.59 -13.49 9.76
N PHE A 104 7.62 -13.56 8.92
CA PHE A 104 8.77 -14.46 9.09
C PHE A 104 10.07 -13.73 9.46
N GLY A 105 10.15 -12.41 9.29
CA GLY A 105 11.33 -11.62 9.62
C GLY A 105 11.61 -11.56 11.12
N PRO A 106 12.87 -11.37 11.55
CA PRO A 106 13.19 -11.18 12.96
C PRO A 106 12.60 -9.86 13.47
N MET A 107 11.93 -9.90 14.63
CA MET A 107 11.42 -8.70 15.31
C MET A 107 11.70 -8.78 16.81
N PRO A 108 12.94 -8.48 17.25
CA PRO A 108 13.31 -8.58 18.65
C PRO A 108 12.39 -7.75 19.55
N GLY A 109 11.86 -8.38 20.61
CA GLY A 109 10.93 -7.75 21.55
C GLY A 109 9.45 -7.81 21.13
N VAL A 110 9.12 -8.56 20.07
CA VAL A 110 7.74 -8.93 19.74
C VAL A 110 7.69 -10.44 19.52
N THR A 111 6.80 -11.14 20.23
CA THR A 111 6.66 -12.58 20.05
C THR A 111 6.04 -12.91 18.69
N PRO A 112 6.36 -14.07 18.08
CA PRO A 112 5.76 -14.50 16.82
C PRO A 112 4.23 -14.50 16.87
N ASP A 113 3.63 -14.92 18.00
CA ASP A 113 2.18 -14.99 18.15
C ASP A 113 1.52 -13.61 18.14
N CYS A 114 2.09 -12.62 18.86
CA CYS A 114 1.57 -11.26 18.87
C CYS A 114 1.71 -10.59 17.49
N ARG A 115 2.84 -10.85 16.81
CA ARG A 115 3.07 -10.39 15.44
C ARG A 115 2.04 -10.97 14.48
N ASN A 116 1.85 -12.29 14.49
CA ASN A 116 0.95 -12.97 13.56
C ASN A 116 -0.50 -12.55 13.81
N ALA A 117 -0.89 -12.36 15.07
CA ALA A 117 -2.18 -11.81 15.44
C ALA A 117 -2.39 -10.38 14.94
N ALA A 118 -1.37 -9.52 15.05
CA ALA A 118 -1.44 -8.16 14.51
C ALA A 118 -1.57 -8.17 12.99
N ILE A 119 -0.81 -9.01 12.29
CA ILE A 119 -0.89 -9.17 10.83
C ILE A 119 -2.28 -9.68 10.43
N GLN A 120 -2.81 -10.70 11.10
CA GLN A 120 -4.17 -11.18 10.87
C GLN A 120 -5.20 -10.06 11.05
N ARG A 121 -5.09 -9.29 12.14
CA ARG A 121 -5.99 -8.17 12.41
C ARG A 121 -5.94 -7.10 11.32
N ILE A 122 -4.75 -6.77 10.82
CA ILE A 122 -4.56 -5.82 9.71
C ILE A 122 -5.25 -6.34 8.43
N THR A 123 -5.10 -7.62 8.13
CA THR A 123 -5.75 -8.28 6.98
C THR A 123 -7.28 -8.23 7.11
N GLU A 124 -7.82 -8.55 8.29
CA GLU A 124 -9.26 -8.49 8.58
C GLU A 124 -9.83 -7.08 8.48
N MET A 125 -9.07 -6.07 8.88
CA MET A 125 -9.44 -4.65 8.75
C MET A 125 -9.48 -4.20 7.28
N LYS A 126 -9.01 -5.02 6.33
CA LYS A 126 -9.00 -4.73 4.88
C LYS A 126 -8.35 -3.38 4.58
N VAL A 127 -7.26 -3.07 5.28
CA VAL A 127 -6.63 -1.74 5.24
C VAL A 127 -6.18 -1.34 3.83
N PHE A 128 -5.80 -2.32 3.00
CA PHE A 128 -5.35 -2.13 1.61
C PHE A 128 -6.49 -2.06 0.59
N LYS A 129 -7.74 -2.24 1.02
CA LYS A 129 -8.90 -2.17 0.11
C LYS A 129 -9.08 -0.78 -0.48
N LYS A 130 -8.65 0.26 0.25
CA LYS A 130 -8.83 1.65 -0.20
C LYS A 130 -8.04 1.95 -1.47
N GLU A 131 -6.88 1.33 -1.66
CA GLU A 131 -6.08 1.44 -2.88
C GLU A 131 -6.89 0.99 -4.09
N HIS A 132 -7.44 -0.23 -4.01
CA HIS A 132 -8.33 -0.80 -5.03
C HIS A 132 -9.54 0.07 -5.33
N GLU A 133 -10.11 0.72 -4.31
CA GLU A 133 -11.24 1.64 -4.50
C GLU A 133 -10.83 2.92 -5.25
N ILE A 134 -9.65 3.49 -4.95
CA ILE A 134 -9.09 4.65 -5.67
C ILE A 134 -8.91 4.31 -7.15
N ILE A 135 -8.27 3.18 -7.43
CA ILE A 135 -8.00 2.71 -8.79
C ILE A 135 -9.29 2.44 -9.55
N ARG A 136 -10.23 1.70 -8.93
CA ARG A 136 -11.51 1.38 -9.56
C ARG A 136 -12.30 2.63 -9.93
N LYS A 137 -12.25 3.67 -9.09
CA LYS A 137 -12.87 4.96 -9.37
C LYS A 137 -12.21 5.63 -10.60
N ALA A 138 -10.88 5.63 -10.66
CA ALA A 138 -10.13 6.21 -11.78
C ALA A 138 -10.46 5.51 -13.11
N VAL A 139 -10.46 4.17 -13.12
CA VAL A 139 -10.86 3.37 -14.29
C VAL A 139 -12.30 3.70 -14.70
N GLY A 140 -13.21 3.85 -13.74
CA GLY A 140 -14.58 4.29 -14.00
C GLY A 140 -14.64 5.65 -14.71
N MET A 141 -13.85 6.63 -14.24
CA MET A 141 -13.77 7.95 -14.87
C MET A 141 -13.18 7.89 -16.28
N ILE A 142 -12.11 7.11 -16.51
CA ILE A 142 -11.50 6.97 -17.83
C ILE A 142 -12.49 6.36 -18.83
N LYS A 143 -13.27 5.35 -18.42
CA LYS A 143 -14.30 4.75 -19.27
C LYS A 143 -15.36 5.74 -19.74
N THR A 144 -15.67 6.78 -18.95
CA THR A 144 -16.62 7.83 -19.37
C THR A 144 -16.08 8.72 -20.49
N LEU A 145 -14.76 8.68 -20.74
CA LEU A 145 -14.09 9.46 -21.76
C LEU A 145 -13.84 8.66 -23.04
N GLU A 146 -14.15 7.36 -23.06
CA GLU A 146 -13.99 6.52 -24.27
C GLU A 146 -14.81 7.10 -25.43
N GLY A 147 -14.17 7.21 -26.60
CA GLY A 147 -14.79 7.78 -27.81
C GLY A 147 -14.85 9.31 -27.85
N THR A 148 -14.43 10.02 -26.80
CA THR A 148 -14.32 11.48 -26.84
C THR A 148 -13.08 11.91 -27.65
N LYS A 149 -13.29 12.66 -28.74
CA LYS A 149 -12.20 13.25 -29.53
C LYS A 149 -11.78 14.58 -28.94
N TRP A 150 -10.82 14.55 -28.02
CA TRP A 150 -10.33 15.76 -27.37
C TRP A 150 -9.45 16.63 -28.29
N TYR A 151 -8.78 16.03 -29.28
CA TYR A 151 -7.85 16.68 -30.22
C TYR A 151 -8.54 17.40 -31.38
N GLN A 152 -9.85 17.26 -31.59
CA GLN A 152 -10.57 17.98 -32.65
C GLN A 152 -10.86 19.46 -32.32
N LYS A 153 -10.38 19.95 -31.17
CA LYS A 153 -10.51 21.34 -30.71
C LYS A 153 -9.18 22.10 -30.68
N LEU A 154 -8.09 21.47 -31.11
CA LEU A 154 -6.78 22.10 -31.34
C LEU A 154 -6.65 22.41 -32.83
#